data_AF-A0A6N8XVZ3-F1
#
_entry.id   AF-A0A6N8XVZ3-F1
#
_cell.length_a   1.000
_cell.length_b   1.000
_cell.length_c   1.000
_cell.angle_alpha   90.00
_cell.angle_beta   90.00
_cell.angle_gamma   90.00
#
_symmetry.space_group_name_H-M   'P 1'
#
loop_
_entity.id
_entity.type
_entity.pdbx_description
1 polymer ?
#
loop_
_entity_poly.entity_id
_entity_poly.type
_entity_poly.pdbx_seq_one_letter_code
_entity_poly.pdbx_strand_id
1 'polypeptide(L)'
;MNWRGAAVAPSGTHHVRDGTPLYDERFDEVLTFHEPGLAAVRRDGRAWHIGSDGEPAYRRRFDRTFGFYEGLAAAAAPDGWRHVRPDGADLYETRYAWCGNFQDGRCAAREPGGAYLHLTAEGVPANDARWRYAGDFRDGVAVVQSDDGRSTHIDLLGAPIHGARFLDLDVFHKGFARARDEDGWMHVDTSGRPLYQKRFAAVEPFYNGQARVERLDGGLEVIDETGVSIMELRPALKSEFAALSDELTGFWRTQAICAAVELGVFETLPASAAGLARAFGLKPDRTRRLLRALAELRLAEYVDGMWRTTGRGAFLAAGHPWTLADAAVEYGRFFPAMWEPLPRALRGNEEWRPPDIFGEIAADPGRVATHHRMLASYALHDYGPVADVLDLSGDERVIDAGGGLGALAGLLVEAYPQLRVTVLDRPEVVERAARLPQPDRVTFRAGDLFEPWDVEGDAVILARVLHDWDNGPALRLLRQAHRTLPSGGRVFAVEMVLSEDGAAGGLCDLHLLAVTGGRERTACEYAALLDQAGFVHGSLRQLPGLTSVVVGIRK
;
A
#
# COMPACT_ATOMS: atom_id res chain seq x y z
N MET A 1 -22.37 24.61 -44.51
CA MET A 1 -22.03 25.87 -43.80
C MET A 1 -20.69 25.66 -43.09
N ASN A 2 -19.92 26.70 -42.79
CA ASN A 2 -18.70 26.53 -42.00
C ASN A 2 -19.11 26.17 -40.56
N TRP A 3 -18.54 25.14 -39.93
CA TRP A 3 -18.79 24.76 -38.53
C TRP A 3 -17.87 25.50 -37.55
N ARG A 4 -16.75 26.06 -38.05
CA ARG A 4 -15.78 26.79 -37.23
C ARG A 4 -16.44 28.01 -36.58
N GLY A 5 -16.23 28.19 -35.27
CA GLY A 5 -16.86 29.25 -34.48
C GLY A 5 -18.31 28.98 -34.06
N ALA A 6 -18.83 27.77 -34.29
CA ALA A 6 -20.06 27.33 -33.65
C ALA A 6 -19.79 27.01 -32.17
N ALA A 7 -20.74 27.35 -31.30
CA ALA A 7 -20.73 26.98 -29.88
C ALA A 7 -21.96 26.14 -29.55
N VAL A 8 -21.84 25.29 -28.53
CA VAL A 8 -23.00 24.58 -27.97
C VAL A 8 -23.89 25.62 -27.27
N ALA A 9 -25.19 25.60 -27.58
CA ALA A 9 -26.14 26.48 -26.92
C ALA A 9 -26.14 26.23 -25.40
N PRO A 10 -26.44 27.22 -24.54
CA PRO A 10 -26.50 27.01 -23.09
C PRO A 10 -27.46 25.90 -22.63
N SER A 11 -28.47 25.58 -23.45
CA SER A 11 -29.39 24.46 -23.20
C SER A 11 -28.78 23.08 -23.47
N GLY A 12 -27.64 23.00 -24.16
CA GLY A 12 -27.00 21.74 -24.56
C GLY A 12 -27.67 21.01 -25.74
N THR A 13 -28.69 21.60 -26.37
CA THR A 13 -29.58 20.88 -27.31
C THR A 13 -29.27 21.09 -28.80
N HIS A 14 -28.46 22.08 -29.14
CA HIS A 14 -28.11 22.46 -30.52
C HIS A 14 -26.89 23.36 -30.54
N HIS A 15 -26.41 23.68 -31.74
CA HIS A 15 -25.31 24.62 -31.95
C HIS A 15 -25.80 25.99 -32.39
N VAL A 16 -25.11 27.02 -31.92
CA VAL A 16 -25.37 28.42 -32.27
C VAL A 16 -24.13 29.08 -32.85
N ARG A 17 -24.33 30.07 -33.70
CA ARG A 17 -23.33 31.05 -34.12
C ARG A 17 -23.90 32.44 -33.91
N ASP A 18 -23.16 33.28 -33.19
CA ASP A 18 -23.58 34.65 -32.86
C ASP A 18 -25.00 34.70 -32.27
N GLY A 19 -25.32 33.72 -31.41
CA GLY A 19 -26.63 33.57 -30.77
C GLY A 19 -27.73 32.97 -31.65
N THR A 20 -27.47 32.70 -32.93
CA THR A 20 -28.46 32.16 -33.88
C THR A 20 -28.25 30.64 -34.06
N PRO A 21 -29.30 29.80 -33.96
CA PRO A 21 -29.20 28.36 -34.23
C PRO A 21 -28.69 28.06 -35.64
N LEU A 22 -27.82 27.06 -35.77
CA LEU A 22 -27.33 26.62 -37.09
C LEU A 22 -28.34 25.75 -37.87
N TYR A 23 -29.28 25.15 -37.15
CA TYR A 23 -30.31 24.25 -37.68
C TYR A 23 -31.52 24.25 -36.72
N ASP A 24 -32.66 23.74 -37.19
CA ASP A 24 -33.94 23.78 -36.47
C ASP A 24 -34.10 22.62 -35.47
N GLU A 25 -33.42 21.51 -35.73
CA GLU A 25 -33.45 20.31 -34.91
C GLU A 25 -32.97 20.57 -33.47
N ARG A 26 -33.56 19.88 -32.51
CA ARG A 26 -33.17 19.89 -31.09
C ARG A 26 -32.93 18.47 -30.62
N PHE A 27 -31.78 18.27 -29.98
CA PHE A 27 -31.31 16.99 -29.45
C PHE A 27 -31.39 17.01 -27.91
N ASP A 28 -31.26 15.83 -27.29
CA ASP A 28 -31.16 15.74 -25.83
C ASP A 28 -29.80 16.29 -25.35
N GLU A 29 -28.76 16.12 -26.19
CA GLU A 29 -27.40 16.57 -25.93
C GLU A 29 -26.65 16.72 -27.25
N VAL A 30 -25.83 17.77 -27.37
CA VAL A 30 -24.83 17.93 -28.43
C VAL A 30 -23.46 18.25 -27.83
N LEU A 31 -22.40 17.67 -28.38
CA LEU A 31 -21.02 18.04 -28.10
C LEU A 31 -20.50 18.98 -29.19
N THR A 32 -19.42 19.69 -28.91
CA THR A 32 -18.79 20.64 -29.85
C THR A 32 -18.43 19.97 -31.18
N PHE A 33 -18.44 20.75 -32.27
CA PHE A 33 -17.90 20.31 -33.56
C PHE A 33 -16.38 20.12 -33.50
N HIS A 34 -15.90 19.01 -34.04
CA HIS A 34 -14.49 18.74 -34.28
C HIS A 34 -14.25 18.49 -35.77
N GLU A 35 -13.00 18.61 -36.24
CA GLU A 35 -12.62 18.22 -37.60
C GLU A 35 -13.03 16.75 -37.85
N PRO A 36 -13.69 16.41 -38.98
CA PRO A 36 -13.87 17.17 -40.23
C PRO A 36 -15.05 18.16 -40.28
N GLY A 37 -15.73 18.41 -39.16
CA GLY A 37 -16.93 19.23 -39.07
C GLY A 37 -18.13 18.45 -38.55
N LEU A 38 -17.86 17.49 -37.66
CA LEU A 38 -18.84 16.60 -37.08
C LEU A 38 -18.97 16.84 -35.58
N ALA A 39 -20.20 16.80 -35.08
CA ALA A 39 -20.52 16.90 -33.67
C ALA A 39 -21.26 15.64 -33.23
N ALA A 40 -20.90 15.09 -32.06
CA ALA A 40 -21.65 14.00 -31.45
C ALA A 40 -22.96 14.53 -30.86
N VAL A 41 -24.05 13.80 -31.06
CA VAL A 41 -25.37 14.15 -30.53
C VAL A 41 -26.04 12.93 -29.93
N ARG A 42 -27.01 13.17 -29.04
CA ARG A 42 -27.85 12.14 -28.45
C ARG A 42 -29.32 12.51 -28.54
N ARG A 43 -30.16 11.53 -28.87
CA ARG A 43 -31.62 11.65 -28.85
C ARG A 43 -32.26 10.30 -28.57
N ASP A 44 -33.27 10.26 -27.72
CA ASP A 44 -34.06 9.07 -27.41
C ASP A 44 -33.17 7.88 -26.99
N GLY A 45 -32.14 8.16 -26.20
CA GLY A 45 -31.18 7.16 -25.70
C GLY A 45 -30.21 6.62 -26.75
N ARG A 46 -30.14 7.22 -27.95
CA ARG A 46 -29.22 6.82 -29.03
C ARG A 46 -28.30 7.97 -29.41
N ALA A 47 -27.06 7.65 -29.79
CA ALA A 47 -26.04 8.62 -30.15
C ALA A 47 -25.49 8.41 -31.57
N TRP A 48 -25.12 9.50 -32.24
CA TRP A 48 -24.49 9.53 -33.57
C TRP A 48 -23.81 10.89 -33.81
N HIS A 49 -23.31 11.12 -35.02
CA HIS A 49 -22.70 12.39 -35.40
C HIS A 49 -23.51 13.13 -36.48
N ILE A 50 -23.54 14.46 -36.38
CA ILE A 50 -24.21 15.34 -37.35
C ILE A 50 -23.22 16.30 -38.01
N GLY A 51 -23.59 16.79 -39.19
CA GLY A 51 -22.94 17.91 -39.84
C GLY A 51 -23.38 19.27 -39.29
N SER A 52 -22.79 20.34 -39.83
CA SER A 52 -23.12 21.74 -39.46
C SER A 52 -24.57 22.15 -39.76
N ASP A 53 -25.24 21.38 -40.60
CA ASP A 53 -26.63 21.52 -41.04
C ASP A 53 -27.62 20.76 -40.16
N GLY A 54 -27.15 20.04 -39.12
CA GLY A 54 -28.01 19.26 -38.23
C GLY A 54 -28.30 17.85 -38.73
N GLU A 55 -27.92 17.53 -39.97
CA GLU A 55 -28.23 16.25 -40.59
C GLU A 55 -27.28 15.14 -40.11
N PRO A 56 -27.77 13.90 -39.90
CA PRO A 56 -26.92 12.77 -39.54
C PRO A 56 -25.85 12.49 -40.61
N ALA A 57 -24.59 12.41 -40.18
CA ALA A 57 -23.48 12.03 -41.07
C ALA A 57 -23.60 10.59 -41.61
N TYR A 58 -24.32 9.73 -40.89
CA TYR A 58 -24.57 8.34 -41.24
C TYR A 58 -25.81 7.78 -40.51
N ARG A 59 -26.27 6.59 -40.94
CA ARG A 59 -27.50 5.94 -40.41
C ARG A 59 -27.29 5.15 -39.11
N ARG A 60 -26.07 4.70 -38.83
CA ARG A 60 -25.77 3.88 -37.64
C ARG A 60 -26.02 4.67 -36.34
N ARG A 61 -26.42 3.97 -35.29
CA ARG A 61 -26.69 4.53 -33.96
C ARG A 61 -25.96 3.72 -32.90
N PHE A 62 -25.49 4.43 -31.88
CA PHE A 62 -24.70 3.91 -30.78
C PHE A 62 -25.39 4.23 -29.45
N ASP A 63 -24.90 3.68 -28.35
CA ASP A 63 -25.39 4.03 -27.01
C ASP A 63 -24.77 5.36 -26.55
N ARG A 64 -23.51 5.61 -26.94
CA ARG A 64 -22.81 6.90 -26.73
C ARG A 64 -21.74 7.14 -27.80
N THR A 65 -21.52 8.39 -28.17
CA THR A 65 -20.42 8.83 -29.05
C THR A 65 -19.76 10.08 -28.49
N PHE A 66 -18.49 10.29 -28.83
CA PHE A 66 -17.69 11.45 -28.42
C PHE A 66 -17.13 12.18 -29.64
N GLY A 67 -16.53 13.36 -29.45
CA GLY A 67 -15.97 14.16 -30.53
C GLY A 67 -14.90 13.41 -31.34
N PHE A 68 -14.71 13.84 -32.59
CA PHE A 68 -13.61 13.35 -33.42
C PHE A 68 -12.30 14.00 -32.99
N TYR A 69 -11.30 13.19 -32.69
CA TYR A 69 -9.93 13.61 -32.47
C TYR A 69 -9.04 12.84 -33.43
N GLU A 70 -8.18 13.55 -34.16
CA GLU A 70 -7.32 12.96 -35.21
C GLU A 70 -8.10 12.11 -36.23
N GLY A 71 -9.34 12.50 -36.53
CA GLY A 71 -10.20 11.82 -37.50
C GLY A 71 -10.92 10.58 -36.98
N LEU A 72 -10.83 10.26 -35.68
CA LEU A 72 -11.47 9.11 -35.06
C LEU A 72 -12.33 9.53 -33.86
N ALA A 73 -13.46 8.84 -33.65
CA ALA A 73 -14.34 9.10 -32.51
C ALA A 73 -14.56 7.83 -31.69
N ALA A 74 -14.51 7.95 -30.36
CA ALA A 74 -14.90 6.87 -29.47
C ALA A 74 -16.42 6.68 -29.48
N ALA A 75 -16.86 5.42 -29.56
CA ALA A 75 -18.27 5.04 -29.58
C ALA A 75 -18.52 3.80 -28.71
N ALA A 76 -19.57 3.87 -27.88
CA ALA A 76 -20.05 2.76 -27.06
C ALA A 76 -21.29 2.13 -27.71
N ALA A 77 -21.32 0.80 -27.77
CA ALA A 77 -22.48 0.03 -28.19
C ALA A 77 -22.63 -1.22 -27.30
N PRO A 78 -23.70 -2.02 -27.45
CA PRO A 78 -23.98 -3.14 -26.55
C PRO A 78 -22.86 -4.20 -26.49
N ASP A 79 -22.10 -4.37 -27.57
CA ASP A 79 -20.96 -5.28 -27.69
C ASP A 79 -19.60 -4.66 -27.28
N GLY A 80 -19.59 -3.43 -26.74
CA GLY A 80 -18.40 -2.79 -26.16
C GLY A 80 -18.06 -1.42 -26.73
N TRP A 81 -16.87 -0.92 -26.43
CA TRP A 81 -16.32 0.33 -26.97
C TRP A 81 -15.46 0.07 -28.20
N ARG A 82 -15.45 1.05 -29.11
CA ARG A 82 -14.67 1.05 -30.35
C ARG A 82 -14.36 2.48 -30.79
N HIS A 83 -13.50 2.60 -31.80
CA HIS A 83 -13.35 3.84 -32.56
C HIS A 83 -14.04 3.73 -33.92
N VAL A 84 -14.66 4.82 -34.35
CA VAL A 84 -15.36 4.92 -35.64
C VAL A 84 -14.76 6.00 -36.52
N ARG A 85 -14.81 5.77 -37.82
CA ARG A 85 -14.46 6.76 -38.86
C ARG A 85 -15.60 7.76 -39.07
N PRO A 86 -15.38 8.88 -39.79
CA PRO A 86 -16.42 9.89 -40.05
C PRO A 86 -17.69 9.37 -40.73
N ASP A 87 -17.61 8.24 -41.45
CA ASP A 87 -18.74 7.55 -42.07
C ASP A 87 -19.51 6.60 -41.11
N GLY A 88 -19.06 6.49 -39.86
CA GLY A 88 -19.66 5.64 -38.83
C GLY A 88 -19.26 4.16 -38.90
N ALA A 89 -18.35 3.80 -39.81
CA ALA A 89 -17.78 2.46 -39.87
C ALA A 89 -16.79 2.24 -38.71
N ASP A 90 -16.73 1.02 -38.20
CA ASP A 90 -15.73 0.64 -37.19
C ASP A 90 -14.32 0.73 -37.81
N LEU A 91 -13.37 1.27 -37.05
CA LEU A 91 -11.97 1.28 -37.44
C LEU A 91 -11.40 -0.15 -37.52
N TYR A 92 -11.81 -1.00 -36.58
CA TYR A 92 -11.36 -2.39 -36.36
C TYR A 92 -12.46 -3.26 -35.71
N GLU A 93 -12.24 -4.58 -35.68
CA GLU A 93 -13.21 -5.56 -35.13
C GLU A 93 -13.13 -5.71 -33.60
N THR A 94 -11.97 -5.49 -32.99
CA THR A 94 -11.78 -5.61 -31.53
C THR A 94 -12.75 -4.74 -30.74
N ARG A 95 -13.11 -5.18 -29.53
CA ARG A 95 -14.01 -4.46 -28.60
C ARG A 95 -13.35 -4.28 -27.25
N TYR A 96 -13.48 -3.08 -26.72
CA TYR A 96 -12.89 -2.68 -25.44
C TYR A 96 -13.97 -2.44 -24.39
N ALA A 97 -13.60 -2.47 -23.11
CA ALA A 97 -14.47 -2.05 -22.02
C ALA A 97 -14.60 -0.52 -21.94
N TRP A 98 -13.61 0.21 -22.47
CA TRP A 98 -13.60 1.67 -22.57
C TRP A 98 -12.56 2.15 -23.60
N CYS A 99 -12.82 3.27 -24.28
CA CYS A 99 -11.89 3.95 -25.17
C CYS A 99 -11.82 5.45 -24.84
N GLY A 100 -10.61 6.00 -24.81
CA GLY A 100 -10.35 7.43 -24.72
C GLY A 100 -10.41 8.13 -26.07
N ASN A 101 -9.86 9.34 -26.15
CA ASN A 101 -9.73 10.07 -27.41
C ASN A 101 -8.33 9.85 -27.99
N PHE A 102 -8.18 10.02 -29.31
CA PHE A 102 -6.86 10.06 -29.94
C PHE A 102 -6.16 11.39 -29.66
N GLN A 103 -4.92 11.32 -29.15
CA GLN A 103 -4.03 12.46 -28.92
C GLN A 103 -2.60 12.02 -29.21
N ASP A 104 -1.85 12.81 -29.97
CA ASP A 104 -0.49 12.52 -30.44
C ASP A 104 -0.37 11.14 -31.13
N GLY A 105 -1.36 10.76 -31.93
CA GLY A 105 -1.37 9.48 -32.66
C GLY A 105 -1.53 8.25 -31.77
N ARG A 106 -2.00 8.42 -30.54
CA ARG A 106 -2.26 7.35 -29.56
C ARG A 106 -3.60 7.52 -28.88
N CYS A 107 -4.15 6.41 -28.38
CA CYS A 107 -5.37 6.43 -27.58
C CYS A 107 -5.29 5.41 -26.44
N ALA A 108 -5.60 5.84 -25.20
CA ALA A 108 -5.76 4.91 -24.10
C ALA A 108 -7.06 4.09 -24.29
N ALA A 109 -6.96 2.77 -24.16
CA ALA A 109 -8.09 1.85 -24.18
C ALA A 109 -8.01 0.88 -23.02
N ARG A 110 -9.16 0.40 -22.55
CA ARG A 110 -9.24 -0.59 -21.47
C ARG A 110 -9.86 -1.88 -21.98
N GLU A 111 -9.16 -2.98 -21.81
CA GLU A 111 -9.65 -4.32 -22.16
C GLU A 111 -10.75 -4.79 -21.20
N PRO A 112 -11.60 -5.77 -21.59
CA PRO A 112 -12.59 -6.38 -20.69
C PRO A 112 -12.04 -6.89 -19.36
N GLY A 113 -10.77 -7.33 -19.34
CA GLY A 113 -10.06 -7.76 -18.13
C GLY A 113 -9.63 -6.61 -17.20
N GLY A 114 -9.86 -5.36 -17.58
CA GLY A 114 -9.54 -4.18 -16.78
C GLY A 114 -8.18 -3.54 -17.05
N ALA A 115 -7.28 -4.24 -17.76
CA ALA A 115 -5.99 -3.72 -18.14
C ALA A 115 -6.09 -2.59 -19.19
N TYR A 116 -5.26 -1.58 -19.03
CA TYR A 116 -5.09 -0.48 -19.97
C TYR A 116 -3.95 -0.75 -20.95
N LEU A 117 -4.10 -0.22 -22.16
CA LEU A 117 -3.08 -0.16 -23.19
C LEU A 117 -3.24 1.13 -24.02
N HIS A 118 -2.27 1.39 -24.88
CA HIS A 118 -2.39 2.42 -25.92
C HIS A 118 -2.55 1.79 -27.29
N LEU A 119 -3.46 2.35 -28.09
CA LEU A 119 -3.69 1.97 -29.49
C LEU A 119 -3.02 2.95 -30.44
N THR A 120 -2.57 2.47 -31.60
CA THR A 120 -2.16 3.31 -32.73
C THR A 120 -3.36 3.82 -33.52
N ALA A 121 -3.15 4.73 -34.48
CA ALA A 121 -4.21 5.25 -35.35
C ALA A 121 -4.88 4.17 -36.24
N GLU A 122 -4.22 3.03 -36.44
CA GLU A 122 -4.76 1.85 -37.11
C GLU A 122 -5.59 0.98 -36.14
N GLY A 123 -5.56 1.30 -34.85
CA GLY A 123 -6.31 0.64 -33.81
C GLY A 123 -5.76 -0.69 -33.34
N VAL A 124 -4.47 -0.92 -33.57
CA VAL A 124 -3.71 -2.05 -33.00
C VAL A 124 -2.98 -1.59 -31.73
N PRO A 125 -2.67 -2.50 -30.79
CA PRO A 125 -1.83 -2.18 -29.64
C PRO A 125 -0.49 -1.56 -30.07
N ALA A 126 -0.08 -0.47 -29.43
CA ALA A 126 1.18 0.20 -29.72
C ALA A 126 2.40 -0.62 -29.26
N ASN A 127 2.21 -1.49 -28.27
CA ASN A 127 3.17 -2.46 -27.75
C ASN A 127 2.44 -3.55 -26.94
N ASP A 128 3.20 -4.48 -26.36
CA ASP A 128 2.66 -5.57 -25.53
C ASP A 128 2.40 -5.17 -24.07
N ALA A 129 2.69 -3.92 -23.68
CA ALA A 129 2.53 -3.48 -22.30
C ALA A 129 1.05 -3.43 -21.89
N ARG A 130 0.80 -3.75 -20.63
CA ARG A 130 -0.50 -3.67 -19.98
C ARG A 130 -0.33 -2.98 -18.64
N TRP A 131 -1.21 -2.02 -18.38
CA TRP A 131 -1.12 -1.13 -17.23
C TRP A 131 -2.37 -1.24 -16.38
N ARG A 132 -2.24 -0.99 -15.07
CA ARG A 132 -3.41 -0.79 -14.21
C ARG A 132 -4.18 0.47 -14.61
N TYR A 133 -3.47 1.48 -15.08
CA TYR A 133 -4.02 2.71 -15.62
C TYR A 133 -3.12 3.27 -16.72
N ALA A 134 -3.71 3.86 -17.76
CA ALA A 134 -3.00 4.63 -18.77
C ALA A 134 -3.78 5.92 -19.07
N GLY A 135 -3.09 7.05 -18.98
CA GLY A 135 -3.60 8.35 -19.37
C GLY A 135 -3.40 8.64 -20.86
N ASP A 136 -4.00 9.74 -21.31
CA ASP A 136 -3.82 10.25 -22.66
C ASP A 136 -2.40 10.78 -22.88
N PHE A 137 -1.92 10.71 -24.13
CA PHE A 137 -0.67 11.33 -24.53
C PHE A 137 -0.84 12.85 -24.67
N ARG A 138 0.18 13.58 -24.25
CA ARG A 138 0.33 15.02 -24.46
C ARG A 138 1.79 15.37 -24.63
N ASP A 139 2.12 16.06 -25.72
CA ASP A 139 3.48 16.43 -26.08
C ASP A 139 4.41 15.19 -26.14
N GLY A 140 3.88 14.05 -26.63
CA GLY A 140 4.60 12.79 -26.79
C GLY A 140 4.80 11.98 -25.50
N VAL A 141 4.23 12.40 -24.37
CA VAL A 141 4.34 11.72 -23.07
C VAL A 141 2.97 11.33 -22.54
N ALA A 142 2.86 10.14 -21.94
CA ALA A 142 1.71 9.71 -21.17
C ALA A 142 2.11 9.27 -19.77
N VAL A 143 1.16 9.29 -18.83
CA VAL A 143 1.31 8.66 -17.52
C VAL A 143 0.71 7.26 -17.54
N VAL A 144 1.43 6.29 -17.01
CA VAL A 144 0.94 4.93 -16.77
C VAL A 144 1.16 4.52 -15.33
N GLN A 145 0.28 3.66 -14.82
CA GLN A 145 0.42 3.03 -13.51
C GLN A 145 0.60 1.52 -13.68
N SER A 146 1.65 0.98 -13.07
CA SER A 146 1.98 -0.44 -13.05
C SER A 146 1.16 -1.22 -12.02
N ASP A 147 1.29 -2.55 -12.02
CA ASP A 147 0.58 -3.44 -11.09
C ASP A 147 1.00 -3.27 -9.63
N ASP A 148 2.18 -2.70 -9.35
CA ASP A 148 2.59 -2.31 -8.00
C ASP A 148 1.89 -1.03 -7.50
N GLY A 149 1.04 -0.42 -8.33
CA GLY A 149 0.31 0.80 -8.01
C GLY A 149 1.12 2.08 -8.17
N ARG A 150 2.35 2.01 -8.70
CA ARG A 150 3.18 3.20 -8.94
C ARG A 150 3.06 3.70 -10.38
N SER A 151 3.08 5.02 -10.52
CA SER A 151 2.96 5.75 -11.76
C SER A 151 4.32 6.22 -12.28
N THR A 152 4.46 6.26 -13.61
CA THR A 152 5.63 6.82 -14.30
C THR A 152 5.23 7.42 -15.65
N HIS A 153 6.14 8.20 -16.23
CA HIS A 153 5.98 8.75 -17.58
C HIS A 153 6.57 7.79 -18.62
N ILE A 154 5.87 7.65 -19.75
CA ILE A 154 6.32 6.86 -20.90
C ILE A 154 6.30 7.69 -22.19
N ASP A 155 7.14 7.29 -23.14
CA ASP A 155 7.12 7.80 -24.50
C ASP A 155 6.09 7.06 -25.40
N LEU A 156 6.01 7.45 -26.68
CA LEU A 156 5.11 6.84 -27.67
C LEU A 156 5.38 5.37 -27.98
N LEU A 157 6.55 4.84 -27.58
CA LEU A 157 6.91 3.42 -27.68
C LEU A 157 6.54 2.65 -26.40
N GLY A 158 6.12 3.35 -25.34
CA GLY A 158 5.81 2.81 -24.03
C GLY A 158 7.03 2.62 -23.13
N ALA A 159 8.18 3.17 -23.51
CA ALA A 159 9.39 3.10 -22.69
C ALA A 159 9.35 4.20 -21.60
N PRO A 160 9.71 3.89 -20.34
CA PRO A 160 9.85 4.91 -19.32
C PRO A 160 10.90 5.95 -19.71
N ILE A 161 10.55 7.23 -19.62
CA ILE A 161 11.49 8.33 -19.97
C ILE A 161 12.42 8.71 -18.81
N HIS A 162 12.19 8.15 -17.61
CA HIS A 162 13.05 8.28 -16.43
C HIS A 162 12.84 7.12 -15.44
N GLY A 163 13.74 6.98 -14.46
CA GLY A 163 13.70 5.94 -13.43
C GLY A 163 12.72 6.17 -12.28
N ALA A 164 12.17 7.38 -12.13
CA ALA A 164 11.32 7.70 -10.99
C ALA A 164 9.96 6.98 -11.03
N ARG A 165 9.41 6.69 -9.83
CA ARG A 165 8.14 6.01 -9.58
C ARG A 165 7.40 6.73 -8.46
N PHE A 166 6.13 7.03 -8.67
CA PHE A 166 5.32 7.84 -7.74
C PHE A 166 4.01 7.12 -7.40
N LEU A 167 3.40 7.44 -6.25
CA LEU A 167 2.05 6.96 -5.92
C LEU A 167 0.99 7.59 -6.82
N ASP A 168 1.21 8.84 -7.22
CA ASP A 168 0.36 9.54 -8.18
C ASP A 168 1.21 10.48 -9.04
N LEU A 169 0.79 10.70 -10.27
CA LEU A 169 1.57 11.46 -11.26
C LEU A 169 0.65 12.05 -12.34
N ASP A 170 0.80 13.35 -12.57
CA ASP A 170 0.17 14.03 -13.69
C ASP A 170 1.09 14.09 -14.91
N VAL A 171 0.52 14.22 -16.10
CA VAL A 171 1.29 14.56 -17.30
C VAL A 171 1.94 15.93 -17.18
N PHE A 172 3.04 16.15 -17.89
CA PHE A 172 3.72 17.44 -17.88
C PHE A 172 2.80 18.59 -18.34
N HIS A 173 2.91 19.70 -17.62
CA HIS A 173 2.31 20.99 -17.94
C HIS A 173 3.40 22.05 -17.81
N LYS A 174 3.79 22.65 -18.95
CA LYS A 174 4.87 23.66 -19.03
C LYS A 174 6.22 23.17 -18.46
N GLY A 175 6.57 21.90 -18.70
CA GLY A 175 7.85 21.31 -18.28
C GLY A 175 7.87 20.74 -16.86
N PHE A 176 6.75 20.81 -16.13
CA PHE A 176 6.63 20.27 -14.78
C PHE A 176 5.45 19.31 -14.67
N ALA A 177 5.54 18.31 -13.80
CA ALA A 177 4.43 17.45 -13.45
C ALA A 177 4.18 17.55 -11.94
N ARG A 178 2.92 17.38 -11.53
CA ARG A 178 2.61 17.12 -10.12
C ARG A 178 2.84 15.64 -9.87
N ALA A 179 3.54 15.34 -8.79
CA ALA A 179 3.82 13.97 -8.38
C ALA A 179 3.51 13.82 -6.90
N ARG A 180 3.18 12.60 -6.48
CA ARG A 180 2.96 12.27 -5.08
C ARG A 180 3.80 11.06 -4.68
N ASP A 181 4.56 11.18 -3.61
CA ASP A 181 5.20 10.06 -2.93
C ASP A 181 4.53 9.79 -1.57
N GLU A 182 5.16 8.95 -0.75
CA GLU A 182 4.65 8.56 0.57
C GLU A 182 4.53 9.76 1.53
N ASP A 183 5.36 10.78 1.34
CA ASP A 183 5.44 11.96 2.20
C ASP A 183 4.51 13.11 1.72
N GLY A 184 4.08 13.09 0.46
CA GLY A 184 3.04 13.97 -0.06
C GLY A 184 3.24 14.40 -1.50
N TRP A 185 2.55 15.47 -1.89
CA TRP A 185 2.61 16.06 -3.22
C TRP A 185 3.82 16.98 -3.39
N MET A 186 4.41 16.97 -4.59
CA MET A 186 5.44 17.89 -5.05
C MET A 186 5.30 18.17 -6.56
N HIS A 187 6.18 19.04 -7.07
CA HIS A 187 6.43 19.18 -8.49
C HIS A 187 7.73 18.49 -8.88
N VAL A 188 7.75 17.88 -10.07
CA VAL A 188 8.93 17.23 -10.66
C VAL A 188 9.23 17.80 -12.04
N ASP A 189 10.52 17.79 -12.41
CA ASP A 189 10.99 18.13 -13.75
C ASP A 189 10.74 16.98 -14.76
N THR A 190 11.10 17.19 -16.03
CA THR A 190 10.95 16.18 -17.09
C THR A 190 11.83 14.94 -16.92
N SER A 191 12.82 14.98 -16.03
CA SER A 191 13.63 13.82 -15.62
C SER A 191 13.05 13.08 -14.41
N GLY A 192 11.88 13.51 -13.92
CA GLY A 192 11.23 12.94 -12.74
C GLY A 192 11.90 13.33 -11.43
N ARG A 193 12.75 14.37 -11.41
CA ARG A 193 13.40 14.83 -10.18
C ARG A 193 12.55 15.88 -9.47
N PRO A 194 12.38 15.79 -8.14
CA PRO A 194 11.67 16.83 -7.39
C PRO A 194 12.37 18.18 -7.55
N LEU A 195 11.59 19.24 -7.79
CA LEU A 195 12.13 20.61 -7.86
C LEU A 195 12.62 21.12 -6.51
N TYR A 196 12.08 20.56 -5.42
CA TYR A 196 12.36 20.94 -4.04
C TYR A 196 12.10 19.77 -3.08
N GLN A 197 12.65 19.85 -1.87
CA GLN A 197 12.54 18.79 -0.86
C GLN A 197 11.21 18.78 -0.11
N LYS A 198 10.52 19.92 0.00
CA LYS A 198 9.26 20.03 0.77
C LYS A 198 8.14 19.20 0.14
N ARG A 199 7.26 18.64 0.98
CA ARG A 199 6.03 17.93 0.58
C ARG A 199 4.79 18.64 1.09
N PHE A 200 3.71 18.49 0.34
CA PHE A 200 2.45 19.17 0.55
C PHE A 200 1.29 18.17 0.61
N ALA A 201 0.21 18.51 1.32
CA ALA A 201 -1.03 17.76 1.26
C ALA A 201 -1.68 17.83 -0.12
N ALA A 202 -1.48 18.95 -0.83
CA ALA A 202 -1.87 19.13 -2.23
C ALA A 202 -1.02 20.23 -2.87
N VAL A 203 -0.77 20.10 -4.18
CA VAL A 203 -0.18 21.17 -5.00
C VAL A 203 -1.04 21.42 -6.23
N GLU A 204 -1.23 22.68 -6.61
CA GLU A 204 -1.75 23.06 -7.92
C GLU A 204 -0.60 23.15 -8.94
N PRO A 205 -0.85 22.98 -10.26
CA PRO A 205 0.18 23.20 -11.27
C PRO A 205 0.73 24.63 -11.23
N PHE A 206 1.98 24.82 -11.67
CA PHE A 206 2.53 26.15 -11.83
C PHE A 206 1.80 26.96 -12.91
N TYR A 207 1.31 28.13 -12.52
CA TYR A 207 0.77 29.16 -13.41
C TYR A 207 1.60 30.44 -13.25
N ASN A 208 2.29 30.83 -14.33
CA ASN A 208 3.17 32.01 -14.36
C ASN A 208 4.21 32.02 -13.21
N GLY A 209 4.85 30.87 -12.97
CA GLY A 209 5.92 30.71 -11.99
C GLY A 209 5.47 30.52 -10.53
N GLN A 210 4.16 30.36 -10.29
CA GLN A 210 3.62 30.21 -8.93
C GLN A 210 2.59 29.09 -8.85
N ALA A 211 2.51 28.45 -7.68
CA ALA A 211 1.54 27.41 -7.39
C ALA A 211 0.94 27.64 -6.00
N ARG A 212 -0.37 27.47 -5.88
CA ARG A 212 -1.03 27.38 -4.57
C ARG A 212 -0.87 25.95 -4.04
N VAL A 213 -0.53 25.82 -2.77
CA VAL A 213 -0.28 24.54 -2.11
C VAL A 213 -0.95 24.48 -0.75
N GLU A 214 -1.34 23.28 -0.34
CA GLU A 214 -1.82 22.99 1.01
C GLU A 214 -0.74 22.22 1.78
N ARG A 215 -0.36 22.75 2.93
CA ARG A 215 0.56 22.10 3.87
C ARG A 215 -0.12 20.94 4.59
N LEU A 216 0.67 20.01 5.12
CA LEU A 216 0.17 18.83 5.86
C LEU A 216 -0.63 19.17 7.14
N ASP A 217 -0.37 20.35 7.71
CA ASP A 217 -1.10 20.92 8.85
C ASP A 217 -2.39 21.66 8.46
N GLY A 218 -2.74 21.65 7.17
CA GLY A 218 -3.89 22.37 6.60
C GLY A 218 -3.63 23.85 6.34
N GLY A 219 -2.42 24.37 6.54
CA GLY A 219 -2.07 25.73 6.09
C GLY A 219 -2.13 25.84 4.57
N LEU A 220 -2.43 27.03 4.05
CA LEU A 220 -2.41 27.32 2.60
C LEU A 220 -1.38 28.39 2.31
N GLU A 221 -0.58 28.18 1.27
CA GLU A 221 0.41 29.15 0.82
C GLU A 221 0.54 29.16 -0.71
N VAL A 222 1.18 30.19 -1.23
CA VAL A 222 1.64 30.29 -2.63
C VAL A 222 3.16 30.13 -2.62
N ILE A 223 3.67 29.24 -3.46
CA ILE A 223 5.11 28.99 -3.64
C ILE A 223 5.57 29.40 -5.04
N ASP A 224 6.86 29.68 -5.18
CA ASP A 224 7.53 29.77 -6.49
C ASP A 224 7.98 28.38 -6.99
N GLU A 225 8.58 28.34 -8.18
CA GLU A 225 9.12 27.12 -8.81
C GLU A 225 10.29 26.46 -8.02
N THR A 226 10.87 27.17 -7.05
CA THR A 226 11.89 26.62 -6.14
C THR A 226 11.29 26.07 -4.84
N GLY A 227 9.97 26.16 -4.67
CA GLY A 227 9.25 25.69 -3.49
C GLY A 227 9.27 26.66 -2.31
N VAL A 228 9.78 27.89 -2.51
CA VAL A 228 9.84 28.91 -1.46
C VAL A 228 8.46 29.56 -1.33
N SER A 229 7.97 29.67 -0.09
CA SER A 229 6.70 30.33 0.22
C SER A 229 6.82 31.84 -0.02
N ILE A 230 5.98 32.36 -0.92
CA ILE A 230 5.89 33.78 -1.28
C ILE A 230 4.79 34.47 -0.47
N MET A 231 3.71 33.74 -0.16
CA MET A 231 2.53 34.29 0.50
C MET A 231 1.79 33.21 1.29
N GLU A 232 1.51 33.46 2.57
CA GLU A 232 0.57 32.66 3.35
C GLU A 232 -0.88 33.11 3.05
N LEU A 233 -1.73 32.17 2.68
CA LEU A 233 -3.16 32.39 2.42
C LEU A 233 -4.02 32.00 3.62
N ARG A 234 -3.59 30.98 4.36
CA ARG A 234 -4.26 30.48 5.57
C ARG A 234 -3.22 29.88 6.51
N PRO A 235 -3.23 30.23 7.82
CA PRO A 235 -2.37 29.57 8.79
C PRO A 235 -2.75 28.09 8.94
N ALA A 236 -1.89 27.32 9.61
CA ALA A 236 -2.15 25.93 9.94
C ALA A 236 -3.52 25.74 10.63
N LEU A 237 -4.30 24.74 10.19
CA LEU A 237 -5.55 24.36 10.85
C LEU A 237 -5.30 23.46 12.06
N LYS A 238 -4.14 22.81 12.09
CA LYS A 238 -3.67 22.00 13.20
C LYS A 238 -2.62 22.79 13.97
N SER A 239 -2.72 22.77 15.29
CA SER A 239 -1.67 23.29 16.15
C SER A 239 -0.59 22.22 16.30
N GLU A 240 0.65 22.52 15.92
CA GLU A 240 1.80 21.64 16.17
C GLU A 240 1.98 21.35 17.67
N PHE A 241 1.64 22.32 18.53
CA PHE A 241 1.60 22.10 19.98
C PHE A 241 0.55 21.04 20.35
N ALA A 242 -0.66 21.13 19.77
CA ALA A 242 -1.70 20.13 20.01
C ALA A 242 -1.35 18.76 19.41
N ALA A 243 -0.70 18.72 18.25
CA ALA A 243 -0.24 17.48 17.62
C ALA A 243 0.81 16.77 18.48
N LEU A 244 1.85 17.49 18.91
CA LEU A 244 2.85 16.96 19.84
C LEU A 244 2.21 16.55 21.18
N SER A 245 1.27 17.34 21.71
CA SER A 245 0.55 16.98 22.93
C SER A 245 -0.31 15.71 22.75
N ASP A 246 -0.87 15.46 21.57
CA ASP A 246 -1.60 14.22 21.25
C ASP A 246 -0.65 13.02 21.20
N GLU A 247 0.54 13.18 20.60
CA GLU A 247 1.59 12.14 20.62
C GLU A 247 2.01 11.77 22.04
N LEU A 248 2.26 12.76 22.90
CA LEU A 248 2.61 12.55 24.32
C LEU A 248 1.51 11.82 25.11
N THR A 249 0.25 12.01 24.71
CA THR A 249 -0.91 11.38 25.35
C THR A 249 -1.38 10.11 24.64
N GLY A 250 -0.65 9.66 23.61
CA GLY A 250 -0.94 8.46 22.84
C GLY A 250 -1.07 7.20 23.70
N PHE A 251 -0.34 7.12 24.82
CA PHE A 251 -0.44 6.00 25.77
C PHE A 251 -1.85 5.83 26.37
N TRP A 252 -2.66 6.89 26.45
CA TRP A 252 -4.07 6.79 26.87
C TRP A 252 -4.86 5.83 25.99
N ARG A 253 -4.56 5.85 24.69
CA ARG A 253 -5.19 4.99 23.68
C ARG A 253 -4.83 3.54 23.96
N THR A 254 -3.53 3.24 24.11
CA THR A 254 -3.04 1.89 24.43
C THR A 254 -3.63 1.36 25.74
N GLN A 255 -3.65 2.18 26.80
CA GLN A 255 -4.20 1.78 28.11
C GLN A 255 -5.71 1.56 28.07
N ALA A 256 -6.46 2.39 27.34
CA ALA A 256 -7.91 2.22 27.19
C ALA A 256 -8.26 0.94 26.42
N ILE A 257 -7.50 0.62 25.37
CA ILE A 257 -7.65 -0.61 24.58
C ILE A 257 -7.34 -1.83 25.45
N CYS A 258 -6.20 -1.83 26.13
CA CYS A 258 -5.79 -2.89 27.04
C CYS A 258 -6.86 -3.16 28.12
N ALA A 259 -7.33 -2.11 28.79
CA ALA A 259 -8.38 -2.24 29.80
C ALA A 259 -9.68 -2.79 29.23
N ALA A 260 -10.07 -2.41 28.01
CA ALA A 260 -11.28 -2.94 27.36
C ALA A 260 -11.15 -4.43 27.02
N VAL A 261 -9.98 -4.88 26.59
CA VAL A 261 -9.69 -6.29 26.31
C VAL A 261 -9.72 -7.11 27.60
N GLU A 262 -9.01 -6.67 28.66
CA GLU A 262 -9.00 -7.37 29.95
C GLU A 262 -10.38 -7.47 30.60
N LEU A 263 -11.23 -6.45 30.40
CA LEU A 263 -12.60 -6.43 30.88
C LEU A 263 -13.56 -7.26 30.01
N GLY A 264 -13.10 -7.86 28.91
CA GLY A 264 -13.96 -8.65 28.02
C GLY A 264 -15.01 -7.83 27.27
N VAL A 265 -14.75 -6.53 27.04
CA VAL A 265 -15.72 -5.62 26.40
C VAL A 265 -16.10 -6.13 25.02
N PHE A 266 -15.12 -6.48 24.19
CA PHE A 266 -15.35 -6.90 22.80
C PHE A 266 -16.04 -8.25 22.65
N GLU A 267 -15.97 -9.11 23.67
CA GLU A 267 -16.71 -10.38 23.70
C GLU A 267 -18.20 -10.21 24.02
N THR A 268 -18.56 -9.09 24.64
CA THR A 268 -19.91 -8.85 25.15
C THR A 268 -20.74 -7.94 24.26
N LEU A 269 -20.09 -7.14 23.41
CA LEU A 269 -20.81 -6.31 22.44
C LEU A 269 -21.47 -7.21 21.38
N PRO A 270 -22.73 -6.95 20.98
CA PRO A 270 -23.50 -5.73 21.27
C PRO A 270 -24.18 -5.73 22.66
N ALA A 271 -24.07 -4.61 23.39
CA ALA A 271 -24.68 -4.45 24.71
C ALA A 271 -25.02 -3.00 25.05
N SER A 272 -25.96 -2.79 25.99
CA SER A 272 -26.14 -1.47 26.61
C SER A 272 -25.02 -1.19 27.61
N ALA A 273 -24.70 0.08 27.87
CA ALA A 273 -23.70 0.43 28.89
C ALA A 273 -24.08 -0.11 30.28
N ALA A 274 -25.37 -0.18 30.61
CA ALA A 274 -25.86 -0.75 31.85
C ALA A 274 -25.73 -2.29 31.88
N GLY A 275 -25.96 -2.96 30.74
CA GLY A 275 -25.74 -4.39 30.58
C GLY A 275 -24.28 -4.77 30.78
N LEU A 276 -23.38 -4.04 30.11
CA LEU A 276 -21.94 -4.23 30.25
C LEU A 276 -21.45 -3.99 31.68
N ALA A 277 -21.96 -2.92 32.32
CA ALA A 277 -21.63 -2.63 33.72
C ALA A 277 -22.07 -3.75 34.67
N ARG A 278 -23.25 -4.36 34.43
CA ARG A 278 -23.75 -5.47 35.23
C ARG A 278 -22.94 -6.75 34.99
N ALA A 279 -22.62 -7.06 33.74
CA ALA A 279 -21.88 -8.26 33.37
C ALA A 279 -20.50 -8.34 34.04
N PHE A 280 -19.81 -7.19 34.14
CA PHE A 280 -18.43 -7.13 34.64
C PHE A 280 -18.28 -6.42 36.00
N GLY A 281 -19.38 -6.14 36.71
CA GLY A 281 -19.35 -5.46 38.01
C GLY A 281 -18.77 -4.04 37.97
N LEU A 282 -18.87 -3.35 36.83
CA LEU A 282 -18.32 -2.01 36.63
C LEU A 282 -19.26 -0.92 37.17
N LYS A 283 -18.70 0.25 37.50
CA LYS A 283 -19.50 1.42 37.85
C LYS A 283 -20.14 2.02 36.59
N PRO A 284 -21.47 2.25 36.54
CA PRO A 284 -22.15 2.69 35.31
C PRO A 284 -21.57 3.95 34.65
N ASP A 285 -21.17 4.94 35.44
CA ASP A 285 -20.51 6.16 34.92
C ASP A 285 -19.15 5.83 34.25
N ARG A 286 -18.33 5.00 34.90
CA ARG A 286 -17.00 4.61 34.39
C ARG A 286 -17.12 3.78 33.12
N THR A 287 -18.11 2.90 33.03
CA THR A 287 -18.40 2.13 31.81
C THR A 287 -18.75 3.04 30.63
N ARG A 288 -19.58 4.08 30.86
CA ARG A 288 -19.89 5.06 29.80
C ARG A 288 -18.66 5.86 29.36
N ARG A 289 -17.74 6.19 30.28
CA ARG A 289 -16.48 6.86 29.96
C ARG A 289 -15.57 5.98 29.10
N LEU A 290 -15.42 4.71 29.45
CA LEU A 290 -14.67 3.73 28.65
C LEU A 290 -15.26 3.60 27.24
N LEU A 291 -16.58 3.39 27.13
CA LEU A 291 -17.25 3.24 25.83
C LEU A 291 -17.11 4.48 24.95
N ARG A 292 -17.13 5.69 25.53
CA ARG A 292 -16.87 6.94 24.81
C ARG A 292 -15.44 6.99 24.25
N ALA A 293 -14.45 6.60 25.04
CA ALA A 293 -13.06 6.52 24.58
C ALA A 293 -12.92 5.49 23.44
N LEU A 294 -13.54 4.31 23.56
CA LEU A 294 -13.56 3.32 22.49
C LEU A 294 -14.25 3.84 21.22
N ALA A 295 -15.27 4.68 21.36
CA ALA A 295 -15.93 5.35 20.24
C ALA A 295 -15.03 6.35 19.52
N GLU A 296 -14.31 7.17 20.29
CA GLU A 296 -13.33 8.12 19.77
C GLU A 296 -12.20 7.41 19.00
N LEU A 297 -11.79 6.23 19.48
CA LEU A 297 -10.82 5.36 18.78
C LEU A 297 -11.42 4.61 17.59
N ARG A 298 -12.74 4.73 17.36
CA ARG A 298 -13.53 4.02 16.34
C ARG A 298 -13.46 2.49 16.50
N LEU A 299 -13.40 2.01 17.73
CA LEU A 299 -13.40 0.57 18.08
C LEU A 299 -14.80 0.08 18.49
N ALA A 300 -15.64 0.99 18.98
CA ALA A 300 -17.05 0.74 19.25
C ALA A 300 -17.89 1.90 18.71
N GLU A 301 -19.18 1.65 18.50
CA GLU A 301 -20.13 2.67 18.07
C GLU A 301 -21.46 2.50 18.79
N TYR A 302 -22.22 3.59 18.90
CA TYR A 302 -23.53 3.57 19.54
C TYR A 302 -24.63 3.67 18.48
N VAL A 303 -25.38 2.59 18.30
CA VAL A 303 -26.39 2.45 17.25
C VAL A 303 -27.64 1.81 17.86
N ASP A 304 -28.80 2.41 17.60
CA ASP A 304 -30.12 1.91 18.06
C ASP A 304 -30.21 1.62 19.56
N GLY A 305 -29.58 2.45 20.39
CA GLY A 305 -29.62 2.29 21.86
C GLY A 305 -28.63 1.27 22.42
N MET A 306 -27.78 0.67 21.58
CA MET A 306 -26.78 -0.32 21.97
C MET A 306 -25.38 0.09 21.52
N TRP A 307 -24.37 -0.31 22.28
CA TRP A 307 -22.99 -0.28 21.82
C TRP A 307 -22.72 -1.51 20.97
N ARG A 308 -22.02 -1.33 19.85
CA ARG A 308 -21.62 -2.38 18.91
C ARG A 308 -20.12 -2.25 18.61
N THR A 309 -19.47 -3.37 18.33
CA THR A 309 -18.08 -3.39 17.88
C THR A 309 -18.01 -2.95 16.42
N THR A 310 -17.06 -2.07 16.08
CA THR A 310 -16.81 -1.69 14.68
C THR A 310 -15.96 -2.75 13.97
N GLY A 311 -15.80 -2.67 12.65
CA GLY A 311 -14.85 -3.53 11.93
C GLY A 311 -13.42 -3.46 12.48
N ARG A 312 -12.97 -2.27 12.93
CA ARG A 312 -11.66 -2.10 13.57
C ARG A 312 -11.61 -2.71 14.97
N GLY A 313 -12.68 -2.59 15.76
CA GLY A 313 -12.76 -3.18 17.09
C GLY A 313 -12.83 -4.70 17.08
N ALA A 314 -13.29 -5.30 15.98
CA ALA A 314 -13.45 -6.75 15.87
C ALA A 314 -12.12 -7.51 16.02
N PHE A 315 -11.00 -6.89 15.62
CA PHE A 315 -9.65 -7.43 15.84
C PHE A 315 -9.30 -7.59 17.31
N LEU A 316 -10.00 -6.93 18.24
CA LEU A 316 -9.73 -7.03 19.69
C LEU A 316 -10.54 -8.13 20.38
N ALA A 317 -11.38 -8.87 19.63
CA ALA A 317 -12.03 -10.07 20.15
C ALA A 317 -11.06 -11.26 20.12
N ALA A 318 -11.00 -12.04 21.19
CA ALA A 318 -10.12 -13.19 21.35
C ALA A 318 -10.40 -14.30 20.33
N GLY A 319 -11.65 -14.41 19.87
CA GLY A 319 -12.06 -15.38 18.85
C GLY A 319 -11.76 -14.96 17.40
N HIS A 320 -11.26 -13.74 17.17
CA HIS A 320 -10.94 -13.28 15.83
C HIS A 320 -9.70 -14.03 15.28
N PRO A 321 -9.71 -14.53 14.02
CA PRO A 321 -8.56 -15.27 13.46
C PRO A 321 -7.24 -14.47 13.45
N TRP A 322 -7.34 -13.14 13.35
CA TRP A 322 -6.24 -12.19 13.42
C TRP A 322 -6.33 -11.31 14.66
N THR A 323 -6.57 -11.92 15.82
CA THR A 323 -6.80 -11.17 17.06
C THR A 323 -5.56 -10.38 17.49
N LEU A 324 -5.76 -9.11 17.84
CA LEU A 324 -4.77 -8.23 18.47
C LEU A 324 -5.05 -8.08 19.98
N ALA A 325 -5.88 -8.94 20.56
CA ALA A 325 -6.20 -8.89 21.99
C ALA A 325 -4.94 -9.07 22.86
N ASP A 326 -4.12 -10.09 22.59
CA ASP A 326 -2.87 -10.30 23.33
C ASP A 326 -1.86 -9.18 23.07
N ALA A 327 -1.84 -8.61 21.85
CA ALA A 327 -1.01 -7.44 21.54
C ALA A 327 -1.39 -6.24 22.42
N ALA A 328 -2.70 -5.97 22.57
CA ALA A 328 -3.19 -4.91 23.43
C ALA A 328 -2.77 -5.10 24.90
N VAL A 329 -2.71 -6.34 25.39
CA VAL A 329 -2.22 -6.65 26.74
C VAL A 329 -0.70 -6.45 26.83
N GLU A 330 0.08 -6.97 25.89
CA GLU A 330 1.55 -6.84 25.90
C GLU A 330 2.00 -5.36 25.85
N TYR A 331 1.45 -4.57 24.92
CA TYR A 331 1.70 -3.13 24.82
C TYR A 331 1.14 -2.31 25.98
N GLY A 332 0.08 -2.79 26.63
CA GLY A 332 -0.54 -2.12 27.77
C GLY A 332 0.08 -2.42 29.12
N ARG A 333 0.81 -3.54 29.27
CA ARG A 333 1.27 -4.04 30.58
C ARG A 333 2.77 -4.24 30.67
N PHE A 334 3.39 -4.92 29.71
CA PHE A 334 4.77 -5.38 29.84
C PHE A 334 5.77 -4.41 29.19
N PHE A 335 5.55 -4.06 27.91
CA PHE A 335 6.48 -3.19 27.18
C PHE A 335 6.71 -1.79 27.79
N PRO A 336 5.75 -1.12 28.44
CA PRO A 336 6.01 0.19 29.04
C PRO A 336 7.17 0.21 30.03
N ALA A 337 7.38 -0.86 30.81
CA ALA A 337 8.48 -0.96 31.76
C ALA A 337 9.84 -1.09 31.05
N MET A 338 9.88 -1.73 29.89
CA MET A 338 11.10 -1.88 29.07
C MET A 338 11.50 -0.56 28.37
N TRP A 339 10.53 0.31 28.11
CA TRP A 339 10.76 1.65 27.55
C TRP A 339 11.20 2.69 28.59
N GLU A 340 10.87 2.50 29.88
CA GLU A 340 11.26 3.42 30.96
C GLU A 340 12.77 3.74 31.00
N PRO A 341 13.70 2.78 30.89
CA PRO A 341 15.14 3.05 30.90
C PRO A 341 15.71 3.52 29.55
N LEU A 342 14.91 3.86 28.53
CA LEU A 342 15.40 4.23 27.20
C LEU A 342 16.49 5.33 27.21
N PRO A 343 16.39 6.42 28.00
CA PRO A 343 17.48 7.40 28.09
C PRO A 343 18.81 6.83 28.62
N ARG A 344 18.78 5.76 29.43
CA ARG A 344 20.00 5.05 29.86
C ARG A 344 20.53 4.16 28.74
N ALA A 345 19.66 3.41 28.07
CA ALA A 345 20.02 2.60 26.90
C ALA A 345 20.73 3.43 25.83
N LEU A 346 20.19 4.62 25.51
CA LEU A 346 20.75 5.54 24.51
C LEU A 346 22.12 6.12 24.90
N ARG A 347 22.45 6.21 26.19
CA ARG A 347 23.80 6.66 26.63
C ARG A 347 24.85 5.56 26.47
N GLY A 348 24.45 4.30 26.36
CA GLY A 348 25.35 3.17 26.16
C GLY A 348 26.38 2.95 27.29
N ASN A 349 26.10 3.41 28.52
CA ASN A 349 27.00 3.17 29.65
C ASN A 349 26.79 1.75 30.22
N GLU A 350 27.83 1.18 30.84
CA GLU A 350 27.86 -0.22 31.35
C GLU A 350 26.77 -0.55 32.39
N GLU A 351 26.04 0.44 32.88
CA GLU A 351 24.96 0.30 33.86
C GLU A 351 23.66 -0.25 33.26
N TRP A 352 23.43 -0.07 31.96
CA TRP A 352 22.25 -0.60 31.29
C TRP A 352 22.53 -1.99 30.72
N ARG A 353 21.58 -2.91 30.91
CA ARG A 353 21.56 -4.23 30.29
C ARG A 353 20.24 -4.38 29.53
N PRO A 354 20.26 -4.97 28.33
CA PRO A 354 19.04 -5.25 27.60
C PRO A 354 18.13 -6.19 28.42
N PRO A 355 16.80 -6.01 28.36
CA PRO A 355 15.88 -6.95 28.98
C PRO A 355 16.01 -8.36 28.37
N ASP A 356 15.87 -9.39 29.20
CA ASP A 356 15.76 -10.77 28.76
C ASP A 356 14.28 -11.14 28.58
N ILE A 357 13.63 -10.51 27.61
CA ILE A 357 12.20 -10.73 27.35
C ILE A 357 11.89 -12.21 27.08
N PHE A 358 12.77 -12.90 26.34
CA PHE A 358 12.58 -14.30 26.00
C PHE A 358 12.62 -15.19 27.24
N GLY A 359 13.59 -14.99 28.12
CA GLY A 359 13.69 -15.70 29.40
C GLY A 359 12.51 -15.38 30.34
N GLU A 360 12.09 -14.11 30.42
CA GLU A 360 10.92 -13.71 31.20
C GLU A 360 9.62 -14.38 30.72
N ILE A 361 9.43 -14.48 29.40
CA ILE A 361 8.27 -15.17 28.82
C ILE A 361 8.34 -16.67 29.11
N ALA A 362 9.51 -17.29 28.94
CA ALA A 362 9.71 -18.72 29.19
C ALA A 362 9.39 -19.10 30.65
N ALA A 363 9.64 -18.19 31.59
CA ALA A 363 9.38 -18.38 33.01
C ALA A 363 7.87 -18.34 33.39
N ASP A 364 7.00 -17.82 32.51
CA ASP A 364 5.55 -17.72 32.73
C ASP A 364 4.77 -18.45 31.62
N PRO A 365 4.29 -19.69 31.87
CA PRO A 365 3.52 -20.46 30.88
C PRO A 365 2.26 -19.76 30.35
N GLY A 366 1.64 -18.88 31.16
CA GLY A 366 0.51 -18.08 30.72
C GLY A 366 0.94 -17.05 29.68
N ARG A 367 2.06 -16.37 29.94
CA ARG A 367 2.66 -15.38 29.04
C ARG A 367 3.24 -16.01 27.76
N VAL A 368 3.79 -17.23 27.81
CA VAL A 368 4.20 -17.97 26.58
C VAL A 368 3.04 -18.04 25.60
N ALA A 369 1.85 -18.41 26.08
CA ALA A 369 0.68 -18.57 25.21
C ALA A 369 0.19 -17.25 24.62
N THR A 370 0.16 -16.17 25.41
CA THR A 370 -0.33 -14.85 24.95
C THR A 370 0.67 -14.17 24.03
N HIS A 371 1.96 -14.16 24.41
CA HIS A 371 3.01 -13.51 23.63
C HIS A 371 3.19 -14.15 22.26
N HIS A 372 3.24 -15.49 22.17
CA HIS A 372 3.38 -16.15 20.87
C HIS A 372 2.13 -16.04 19.99
N ARG A 373 0.94 -15.86 20.56
CA ARG A 373 -0.28 -15.56 19.79
C ARG A 373 -0.29 -14.13 19.25
N MET A 374 0.23 -13.16 20.02
CA MET A 374 0.49 -11.81 19.51
C MET A 374 1.43 -11.87 18.30
N LEU A 375 2.59 -12.52 18.43
CA LEU A 375 3.57 -12.64 17.34
C LEU A 375 2.96 -13.31 16.11
N ALA A 376 2.22 -14.41 16.29
CA ALA A 376 1.55 -15.10 15.20
C ALA A 376 0.53 -14.21 14.46
N SER A 377 -0.14 -13.29 15.16
CA SER A 377 -1.15 -12.41 14.57
C SER A 377 -0.53 -11.35 13.65
N TYR A 378 0.64 -10.81 14.02
CA TYR A 378 1.43 -9.95 13.12
C TYR A 378 2.00 -10.76 11.95
N ALA A 379 2.55 -11.94 12.22
CA ALA A 379 3.10 -12.83 11.19
C ALA A 379 2.07 -13.17 10.10
N LEU A 380 0.83 -13.52 10.46
CA LEU A 380 -0.23 -13.84 9.49
C LEU A 380 -0.59 -12.67 8.58
N HIS A 381 -0.47 -11.44 9.07
CA HIS A 381 -0.70 -10.23 8.28
C HIS A 381 0.51 -9.91 7.39
N ASP A 382 1.71 -9.97 7.96
CA ASP A 382 2.93 -9.46 7.34
C ASP A 382 3.55 -10.46 6.35
N TYR A 383 3.29 -11.76 6.52
CA TYR A 383 3.94 -12.82 5.74
C TYR A 383 3.16 -13.31 4.52
N GLY A 384 1.92 -12.86 4.30
CA GLY A 384 1.13 -13.27 3.13
C GLY A 384 1.89 -13.15 1.80
N PRO A 385 2.51 -12.00 1.51
CA PRO A 385 3.32 -11.81 0.29
C PRO A 385 4.70 -12.48 0.30
N VAL A 386 5.18 -12.98 1.45
CA VAL A 386 6.56 -13.48 1.59
C VAL A 386 6.78 -14.73 0.75
N ALA A 387 5.80 -15.64 0.70
CA ALA A 387 5.92 -16.88 -0.05
C ALA A 387 6.24 -16.62 -1.54
N ASP A 388 5.58 -15.63 -2.15
CA ASP A 388 5.74 -15.29 -3.56
C ASP A 388 7.14 -14.74 -3.91
N VAL A 389 7.84 -14.17 -2.93
CA VAL A 389 9.14 -13.53 -3.15
C VAL A 389 10.33 -14.31 -2.65
N LEU A 390 10.17 -15.45 -1.99
CA LEU A 390 11.32 -16.28 -1.57
C LEU A 390 11.96 -17.01 -2.76
N ASP A 391 11.24 -17.18 -3.88
CA ASP A 391 11.74 -17.86 -5.08
C ASP A 391 12.23 -19.30 -4.78
N LEU A 392 11.44 -20.02 -4.00
CA LEU A 392 11.66 -21.43 -3.69
C LEU A 392 11.30 -22.31 -4.91
N SER A 393 12.03 -23.41 -5.13
CA SER A 393 11.73 -24.40 -6.18
C SER A 393 10.45 -25.20 -5.90
N GLY A 394 10.00 -25.23 -4.64
CA GLY A 394 8.74 -25.78 -4.18
C GLY A 394 8.81 -27.22 -3.68
N ASP A 395 9.98 -27.85 -3.74
CA ASP A 395 10.29 -29.20 -3.25
C ASP A 395 11.42 -29.22 -2.20
N GLU A 396 11.91 -28.04 -1.78
CA GLU A 396 12.96 -27.92 -0.78
C GLU A 396 12.53 -28.34 0.63
N ARG A 397 13.53 -28.73 1.43
CA ARG A 397 13.46 -28.80 2.89
C ARG A 397 13.86 -27.44 3.46
N VAL A 398 12.88 -26.71 3.98
CA VAL A 398 13.08 -25.39 4.57
C VAL A 398 13.21 -25.52 6.09
N ILE A 399 14.16 -24.79 6.66
CA ILE A 399 14.27 -24.60 8.11
C ILE A 399 13.77 -23.19 8.44
N ASP A 400 12.71 -23.09 9.22
CA ASP A 400 12.20 -21.83 9.77
C ASP A 400 12.79 -21.65 11.18
N ALA A 401 13.92 -20.96 11.27
CA ALA A 401 14.70 -20.81 12.49
C ALA A 401 14.16 -19.62 13.30
N GLY A 402 13.59 -19.90 14.46
CA GLY A 402 12.81 -18.93 15.24
C GLY A 402 11.38 -18.75 14.73
N GLY A 403 10.82 -19.76 14.04
CA GLY A 403 9.51 -19.67 13.37
C GLY A 403 8.28 -19.58 14.29
N GLY A 404 8.47 -19.57 15.62
CA GLY A 404 7.40 -19.40 16.59
C GLY A 404 6.37 -20.52 16.52
N LEU A 405 5.09 -20.14 16.34
CA LEU A 405 3.98 -21.09 16.20
C LEU A 405 3.81 -21.63 14.77
N GLY A 406 4.74 -21.33 13.86
CA GLY A 406 4.75 -21.83 12.48
C GLY A 406 3.83 -21.09 11.52
N ALA A 407 3.54 -19.81 11.76
CA ALA A 407 2.67 -19.01 10.88
C ALA A 407 3.24 -18.92 9.45
N LEU A 408 4.53 -18.58 9.32
CA LEU A 408 5.21 -18.55 8.01
C LEU A 408 5.29 -19.96 7.41
N ALA A 409 5.70 -20.95 8.20
CA ALA A 409 5.74 -22.34 7.76
C ALA A 409 4.40 -22.82 7.15
N GLY A 410 3.27 -22.48 7.79
CA GLY A 410 1.92 -22.77 7.30
C GLY A 410 1.64 -22.15 5.93
N LEU A 411 1.93 -20.86 5.77
CA LEU A 411 1.76 -20.15 4.50
C LEU A 411 2.63 -20.76 3.39
N LEU A 412 3.86 -21.14 3.70
CA LEU A 412 4.78 -21.73 2.73
C LEU A 412 4.32 -23.11 2.26
N VAL A 413 3.85 -23.98 3.15
CA VAL A 413 3.36 -25.29 2.73
C VAL A 413 2.04 -25.17 1.96
N GLU A 414 1.21 -24.16 2.22
CA GLU A 414 0.02 -23.87 1.42
C GLU A 414 0.38 -23.42 -0.01
N ALA A 415 1.34 -22.51 -0.15
CA ALA A 415 1.81 -22.01 -1.44
C ALA A 415 2.58 -23.07 -2.25
N TYR A 416 3.34 -23.94 -1.59
CA TYR A 416 4.19 -24.96 -2.22
C TYR A 416 3.80 -26.38 -1.79
N PRO A 417 3.05 -27.13 -2.63
CA PRO A 417 2.47 -28.42 -2.24
C PRO A 417 3.46 -29.53 -1.88
N GLN A 418 4.71 -29.45 -2.36
CA GLN A 418 5.76 -30.46 -2.10
C GLN A 418 6.77 -30.04 -1.03
N LEU A 419 6.73 -28.77 -0.61
CA LEU A 419 7.64 -28.20 0.36
C LEU A 419 7.45 -28.83 1.74
N ARG A 420 8.56 -29.01 2.47
CA ARG A 420 8.56 -29.45 3.86
C ARG A 420 9.27 -28.41 4.71
N VAL A 421 8.68 -28.08 5.85
CA VAL A 421 9.24 -27.07 6.75
C VAL A 421 9.55 -27.69 8.11
N THR A 422 10.76 -27.46 8.60
CA THR A 422 11.15 -27.73 9.99
C THR A 422 11.21 -26.41 10.73
N VAL A 423 10.30 -26.19 11.68
CA VAL A 423 10.32 -25.03 12.56
C VAL A 423 11.22 -25.34 13.75
N LEU A 424 12.30 -24.57 13.90
CA LEU A 424 13.22 -24.68 15.03
C LEU A 424 12.96 -23.53 16.00
N ASP A 425 12.58 -23.84 17.23
CA ASP A 425 12.33 -22.83 18.26
C ASP A 425 12.61 -23.40 19.66
N ARG A 426 12.47 -22.57 20.70
CA ARG A 426 12.71 -22.96 22.08
C ARG A 426 11.74 -24.06 22.55
N PRO A 427 12.13 -24.90 23.53
CA PRO A 427 11.31 -26.03 23.98
C PRO A 427 9.87 -25.68 24.35
N GLU A 428 9.66 -24.58 25.09
CA GLU A 428 8.36 -24.09 25.52
C GLU A 428 7.46 -23.64 24.36
N VAL A 429 8.06 -23.12 23.28
CA VAL A 429 7.36 -22.68 22.07
C VAL A 429 6.93 -23.88 21.25
N VAL A 430 7.82 -24.86 21.11
CA VAL A 430 7.55 -26.13 20.42
C VAL A 430 6.47 -26.93 21.16
N GLU A 431 6.53 -26.98 22.49
CA GLU A 431 5.48 -27.62 23.30
C GLU A 431 4.13 -26.95 23.09
N ARG A 432 4.11 -25.61 22.99
CA ARG A 432 2.89 -24.85 22.69
C ARG A 432 2.38 -25.13 21.28
N ALA A 433 3.25 -25.12 20.27
CA ALA A 433 2.89 -25.36 18.88
C ALA A 433 2.31 -26.77 18.66
N ALA A 434 2.81 -27.77 19.38
CA ALA A 434 2.32 -29.14 19.34
C ALA A 434 0.86 -29.29 19.83
N ARG A 435 0.31 -28.29 20.53
CA ARG A 435 -1.09 -28.27 21.00
C ARG A 435 -2.03 -27.57 20.01
N LEU A 436 -1.51 -27.05 18.90
CA LEU A 436 -2.28 -26.37 17.86
C LEU A 436 -2.42 -27.29 16.63
N PRO A 437 -3.46 -27.10 15.79
CA PRO A 437 -3.52 -27.76 14.49
C PRO A 437 -2.33 -27.33 13.63
N GLN A 438 -1.62 -28.30 13.05
CA GLN A 438 -0.47 -28.07 12.20
C GLN A 438 -0.62 -28.89 10.91
N PRO A 439 -0.19 -28.38 9.75
CA PRO A 439 -0.11 -29.17 8.52
C PRO A 439 0.88 -30.33 8.68
N ASP A 440 0.60 -31.50 8.12
CA ASP A 440 1.46 -32.70 8.19
C ASP A 440 2.90 -32.48 7.69
N ARG A 441 3.11 -31.46 6.86
CA ARG A 441 4.41 -31.09 6.27
C ARG A 441 5.21 -30.08 7.10
N VAL A 442 4.69 -29.66 8.24
CA VAL A 442 5.39 -28.79 9.20
C VAL A 442 5.80 -29.65 10.41
N THR A 443 7.10 -29.73 10.66
CA THR A 443 7.65 -30.45 11.83
C THR A 443 8.29 -29.44 12.78
N PHE A 444 7.98 -29.53 14.07
CA PHE A 444 8.60 -28.68 15.09
C PHE A 444 9.78 -29.39 15.77
N ARG A 445 10.88 -28.67 15.98
CA ARG A 445 12.08 -29.13 16.67
C ARG A 445 12.46 -28.13 17.75
N ALA A 446 12.61 -28.64 18.97
CA ALA A 446 13.08 -27.83 20.10
C ALA A 446 14.60 -27.68 20.03
N GLY A 447 15.10 -26.45 20.18
CA GLY A 447 16.53 -26.17 20.22
C GLY A 447 16.84 -24.73 20.60
N ASP A 448 18.10 -24.49 20.97
CA ASP A 448 18.66 -23.14 21.10
C ASP A 448 19.30 -22.75 19.76
N LEU A 449 18.86 -21.65 19.17
CA LEU A 449 19.36 -21.18 17.87
C LEU A 449 20.85 -20.79 17.90
N PHE A 450 21.45 -20.59 19.07
CA PHE A 450 22.87 -20.32 19.21
C PHE A 450 23.75 -21.57 19.29
N GLU A 451 23.14 -22.72 19.61
CA GLU A 451 23.79 -24.03 19.61
C GLU A 451 23.67 -24.70 18.24
N PRO A 452 24.39 -25.81 17.96
CA PRO A 452 24.20 -26.59 16.75
C PRO A 452 22.74 -27.06 16.58
N TRP A 453 22.16 -26.87 15.39
CA TRP A 453 20.74 -27.11 15.16
C TRP A 453 20.38 -28.60 14.91
N ASP A 454 21.37 -29.42 14.55
CA ASP A 454 21.21 -30.86 14.25
C ASP A 454 20.06 -31.19 13.27
N VAL A 455 19.82 -30.29 12.32
CA VAL A 455 18.88 -30.44 11.20
C VAL A 455 19.60 -30.10 9.90
N GLU A 456 19.15 -30.67 8.79
CA GLU A 456 19.64 -30.34 7.46
C GLU A 456 18.50 -29.77 6.61
N GLY A 457 18.79 -28.76 5.80
CA GLY A 457 17.81 -28.12 4.93
C GLY A 457 18.48 -27.51 3.69
N ASP A 458 17.69 -27.32 2.65
CA ASP A 458 18.13 -26.73 1.39
C ASP A 458 18.01 -25.19 1.43
N ALA A 459 17.14 -24.68 2.33
CA ALA A 459 16.99 -23.27 2.65
C ALA A 459 16.77 -23.03 4.15
N VAL A 460 17.23 -21.89 4.66
CA VAL A 460 16.97 -21.40 6.02
C VAL A 460 16.25 -20.06 5.92
N ILE A 461 15.20 -19.88 6.71
CA ILE A 461 14.49 -18.62 6.87
C ILE A 461 14.67 -18.15 8.32
N LEU A 462 15.02 -16.88 8.47
CA LEU A 462 15.10 -16.14 9.72
C LEU A 462 14.14 -14.95 9.60
N ALA A 463 12.91 -15.10 10.07
CA ALA A 463 11.87 -14.11 9.90
C ALA A 463 11.61 -13.37 11.21
N ARG A 464 11.96 -12.07 11.26
CA ARG A 464 11.94 -11.27 12.51
C ARG A 464 12.73 -11.94 13.63
N VAL A 465 13.97 -12.29 13.32
CA VAL A 465 14.86 -12.99 14.27
C VAL A 465 16.17 -12.25 14.42
N LEU A 466 16.80 -11.82 13.31
CA LEU A 466 18.10 -11.15 13.38
C LEU A 466 17.98 -9.77 14.01
N HIS A 467 16.81 -9.14 13.89
CA HIS A 467 16.57 -7.81 14.45
C HIS A 467 16.50 -7.80 15.99
N ASP A 468 16.22 -8.93 16.63
CA ASP A 468 16.20 -9.03 18.10
C ASP A 468 17.59 -8.97 18.72
N TRP A 469 18.65 -9.02 17.91
CA TRP A 469 20.02 -9.14 18.37
C TRP A 469 20.91 -8.05 17.79
N ASP A 470 21.90 -7.63 18.58
CA ASP A 470 23.03 -6.86 18.05
C ASP A 470 23.90 -7.70 17.10
N ASN A 471 24.85 -7.07 16.42
CA ASN A 471 25.64 -7.67 15.34
C ASN A 471 26.38 -8.95 15.75
N GLY A 472 26.90 -9.02 16.98
CA GLY A 472 27.62 -10.20 17.48
C GLY A 472 26.76 -11.46 17.47
N PRO A 473 25.66 -11.52 18.25
CA PRO A 473 24.78 -12.68 18.24
C PRO A 473 24.08 -12.92 16.89
N ALA A 474 23.65 -11.87 16.16
CA ALA A 474 23.06 -12.03 14.83
C ALA A 474 24.02 -12.75 13.84
N LEU A 475 25.32 -12.40 13.88
CA LEU A 475 26.35 -13.08 13.11
C LEU A 475 26.51 -14.56 13.51
N ARG A 476 26.36 -14.90 14.79
CA ARG A 476 26.40 -16.31 15.23
C ARG A 476 25.23 -17.10 14.66
N LEU A 477 24.02 -16.53 14.64
CA LEU A 477 22.83 -17.18 14.07
C LEU A 477 23.02 -17.46 12.58
N LEU A 478 23.49 -16.47 11.82
CA LEU A 478 23.81 -16.66 10.40
C LEU A 478 24.90 -17.72 10.18
N ARG A 479 25.89 -17.83 11.08
CA ARG A 479 26.89 -18.91 11.00
C ARG A 479 26.30 -20.29 11.29
N GLN A 480 25.29 -20.42 12.16
CA GLN A 480 24.58 -21.69 12.34
C GLN A 480 23.76 -22.05 11.09
N ALA A 481 23.06 -21.07 10.49
CA ALA A 481 22.40 -21.24 9.21
C ALA A 481 23.40 -21.70 8.12
N HIS A 482 24.55 -21.05 8.02
CA HIS A 482 25.60 -21.39 7.06
C HIS A 482 26.14 -22.82 7.25
N ARG A 483 26.26 -23.32 8.48
CA ARG A 483 26.72 -24.70 8.75
C ARG A 483 25.70 -25.75 8.31
N THR A 484 24.43 -25.40 8.39
CA THR A 484 23.29 -26.29 8.12
C THR A 484 22.99 -26.44 6.62
N LEU A 485 23.31 -25.40 5.84
CA LEU A 485 23.02 -25.37 4.41
C LEU A 485 24.06 -26.17 3.59
N PRO A 486 23.67 -26.80 2.47
CA PRO A 486 24.60 -27.31 1.45
C PRO A 486 25.20 -26.17 0.63
N SER A 487 26.22 -26.45 -0.20
CA SER A 487 26.70 -25.48 -1.20
C SER A 487 25.56 -25.15 -2.17
N GLY A 488 25.36 -23.88 -2.48
CA GLY A 488 24.20 -23.36 -3.21
C GLY A 488 22.94 -23.17 -2.36
N GLY A 489 22.94 -23.63 -1.10
CA GLY A 489 21.83 -23.42 -0.16
C GLY A 489 21.64 -21.94 0.17
N ARG A 490 20.40 -21.55 0.48
CA ARG A 490 20.00 -20.15 0.63
C ARG A 490 19.58 -19.83 2.06
N VAL A 491 19.99 -18.66 2.55
CA VAL A 491 19.43 -18.05 3.76
C VAL A 491 18.58 -16.84 3.36
N PHE A 492 17.39 -16.74 3.96
CA PHE A 492 16.47 -15.64 3.77
C PHE A 492 16.26 -14.93 5.11
N ALA A 493 16.71 -13.68 5.22
CA ALA A 493 16.35 -12.81 6.33
C ALA A 493 15.10 -12.02 5.93
N VAL A 494 13.98 -12.28 6.62
CA VAL A 494 12.69 -11.61 6.39
C VAL A 494 12.50 -10.58 7.50
N GLU A 495 12.86 -9.33 7.22
CA GLU A 495 13.10 -8.29 8.23
C GLU A 495 12.55 -6.93 7.76
N MET A 496 12.49 -5.94 8.66
CA MET A 496 12.31 -4.56 8.24
C MET A 496 13.69 -3.97 7.89
N VAL A 497 13.88 -3.58 6.64
CA VAL A 497 15.14 -2.99 6.18
C VAL A 497 15.01 -1.48 6.20
N LEU A 498 15.86 -0.82 6.98
CA LEU A 498 15.89 0.64 7.07
C LEU A 498 16.38 1.27 5.77
N SER A 499 15.82 2.44 5.45
CA SER A 499 16.33 3.29 4.38
C SER A 499 17.68 3.89 4.77
N GLU A 500 18.59 4.01 3.81
CA GLU A 500 19.88 4.71 4.02
C GLU A 500 19.69 6.23 4.18
N ASP A 501 18.68 6.80 3.51
CA ASP A 501 18.46 8.24 3.42
C ASP A 501 17.16 8.72 4.12
N GLY A 502 16.38 7.78 4.68
CA GLY A 502 15.05 8.04 5.25
C GLY A 502 14.96 7.80 6.76
N ALA A 503 13.92 8.35 7.39
CA ALA A 503 13.68 8.20 8.83
C ALA A 503 12.64 7.12 9.20
N ALA A 504 12.05 6.45 8.19
CA ALA A 504 11.04 5.42 8.40
C ALA A 504 11.61 4.24 9.21
N GLY A 505 10.81 3.70 10.12
CA GLY A 505 11.20 2.57 10.97
C GLY A 505 11.90 2.93 12.29
N GLY A 506 12.29 4.20 12.51
CA GLY A 506 13.06 4.59 13.70
C GLY A 506 12.41 4.28 15.06
N LEU A 507 11.07 4.37 15.17
CA LEU A 507 10.37 4.00 16.42
C LEU A 507 10.37 2.47 16.66
N CYS A 508 10.38 1.67 15.60
CA CYS A 508 10.48 0.21 15.70
C CYS A 508 11.92 -0.20 16.04
N ASP A 509 12.92 0.46 15.48
CA ASP A 509 14.32 0.25 15.87
C ASP A 509 14.56 0.59 17.36
N LEU A 510 14.01 1.71 17.85
CA LEU A 510 14.02 2.03 19.28
C LEU A 510 13.27 1.00 20.14
N HIS A 511 12.20 0.39 19.60
CA HIS A 511 11.51 -0.70 20.29
C HIS A 511 12.44 -1.90 20.49
N LEU A 512 13.19 -2.32 19.46
CA LEU A 512 14.14 -3.42 19.57
C LEU A 512 15.27 -3.11 20.54
N LEU A 513 15.83 -1.90 20.50
CA LEU A 513 16.82 -1.48 21.49
C LEU A 513 16.26 -1.57 22.92
N ALA A 514 15.05 -1.08 23.14
CA ALA A 514 14.42 -1.05 24.46
C ALA A 514 14.05 -2.45 24.98
N VAL A 515 13.60 -3.35 24.10
CA VAL A 515 12.99 -4.63 24.48
C VAL A 515 13.98 -5.79 24.45
N THR A 516 14.90 -5.82 23.50
CA THR A 516 15.86 -6.93 23.31
C THR A 516 17.33 -6.48 23.30
N GLY A 517 17.58 -5.18 23.16
CA GLY A 517 18.92 -4.67 22.80
C GLY A 517 19.29 -4.92 21.34
N GLY A 518 18.32 -5.32 20.53
CA GLY A 518 18.46 -5.54 19.11
C GLY A 518 18.47 -4.25 18.30
N ARG A 519 18.35 -4.41 16.97
CA ARG A 519 18.30 -3.31 16.00
C ARG A 519 17.74 -3.75 14.66
N GLU A 520 17.07 -2.82 14.01
CA GLU A 520 16.85 -2.88 12.58
C GLU A 520 18.15 -2.49 11.84
N ARG A 521 18.25 -2.86 10.57
CA ARG A 521 19.48 -2.68 9.79
C ARG A 521 19.18 -2.19 8.40
N THR A 522 20.13 -1.45 7.82
CA THR A 522 20.07 -1.09 6.40
C THR A 522 20.45 -2.27 5.50
N ALA A 523 20.21 -2.11 4.20
CA ALA A 523 20.61 -3.10 3.21
C ALA A 523 22.13 -3.36 3.22
N CYS A 524 22.93 -2.30 3.38
CA CYS A 524 24.39 -2.41 3.44
C CYS A 524 24.85 -3.17 4.69
N GLU A 525 24.21 -2.93 5.83
CA GLU A 525 24.54 -3.61 7.09
C GLU A 525 24.21 -5.11 7.01
N TYR A 526 23.06 -5.49 6.44
CA TYR A 526 22.74 -6.91 6.21
C TYR A 526 23.72 -7.58 5.23
N ALA A 527 24.10 -6.90 4.16
CA ALA A 527 25.10 -7.42 3.22
C ALA A 527 26.44 -7.70 3.92
N ALA A 528 26.92 -6.76 4.73
CA ALA A 528 28.14 -6.92 5.50
C ALA A 528 28.05 -8.07 6.52
N LEU A 529 26.88 -8.28 7.13
CA LEU A 529 26.65 -9.37 8.08
C LEU A 529 26.65 -10.74 7.39
N LEU A 530 26.00 -10.85 6.22
CA LEU A 530 26.00 -12.05 5.38
C LEU A 530 27.41 -12.42 4.90
N ASP A 531 28.18 -11.44 4.43
CA ASP A 531 29.57 -11.65 3.99
C ASP A 531 30.44 -12.18 5.14
N GLN A 532 30.32 -11.59 6.34
CA GLN A 532 31.04 -12.05 7.54
C GLN A 532 30.62 -13.45 8.03
N ALA A 533 29.40 -13.87 7.69
CA ALA A 533 28.89 -15.20 7.99
C ALA A 533 29.32 -16.26 6.96
N GLY A 534 29.91 -15.85 5.83
CA GLY A 534 30.39 -16.74 4.76
C GLY A 534 29.44 -16.89 3.57
N PHE A 535 28.36 -16.11 3.53
CA PHE A 535 27.45 -16.08 2.37
C PHE A 535 27.95 -15.13 1.29
N VAL A 536 27.49 -15.36 0.06
CA VAL A 536 27.50 -14.35 -1.00
C VAL A 536 26.18 -13.62 -0.96
N HIS A 537 26.21 -12.29 -0.87
CA HIS A 537 25.00 -11.48 -0.99
C HIS A 537 24.35 -11.68 -2.37
N GLY A 538 23.10 -12.13 -2.38
CA GLY A 538 22.32 -12.39 -3.58
C GLY A 538 21.47 -11.20 -4.03
N SER A 539 20.38 -10.93 -3.30
CA SER A 539 19.42 -9.88 -3.66
C SER A 539 18.66 -9.35 -2.45
N LEU A 540 18.26 -8.08 -2.50
CA LEU A 540 17.23 -7.48 -1.64
C LEU A 540 15.91 -7.40 -2.41
N ARG A 541 14.82 -7.90 -1.82
CA ARG A 541 13.48 -7.86 -2.39
C ARG A 541 12.55 -7.12 -1.43
N GLN A 542 12.08 -5.94 -1.80
CA GLN A 542 11.13 -5.17 -0.99
C GLN A 542 9.71 -5.67 -1.24
N LEU A 543 8.96 -5.90 -0.16
CA LEU A 543 7.54 -6.24 -0.21
C LEU A 543 6.68 -4.99 0.03
N PRO A 544 5.40 -4.99 -0.38
CA PRO A 544 4.45 -3.99 0.10
C PRO A 544 4.41 -3.98 1.63
N GLY A 545 4.53 -2.80 2.25
CA GLY A 545 4.58 -2.66 3.71
C GLY A 545 6.01 -2.55 4.24
N LEU A 546 6.24 -3.00 5.48
CA LEU A 546 7.52 -2.84 6.19
C LEU A 546 8.51 -3.99 5.92
N THR A 547 8.07 -5.09 5.32
CA THR A 547 8.89 -6.30 5.21
C THR A 547 9.76 -6.29 3.96
N SER A 548 10.97 -6.79 4.09
CA SER A 548 11.91 -7.03 3.00
C SER A 548 12.56 -8.40 3.17
N VAL A 549 13.00 -8.98 2.06
CA VAL A 549 13.73 -10.25 2.05
C VAL A 549 15.16 -10.00 1.58
N VAL A 550 16.12 -10.29 2.45
CA VAL A 550 17.56 -10.29 2.11
C VAL A 550 18.01 -11.72 1.89
N VAL A 551 18.65 -11.97 0.76
CA VAL A 551 19.08 -13.33 0.36
C VAL A 551 20.60 -13.48 0.44
N GLY A 552 21.06 -14.50 1.16
CA GLY A 552 22.45 -14.96 1.16
C GLY A 552 22.57 -16.36 0.55
N ILE A 553 23.60 -16.60 -0.25
CA ILE A 553 23.86 -17.90 -0.91
C ILE A 553 25.14 -18.51 -0.34
N ARG A 554 25.08 -19.75 0.12
CA ARG A 554 26.25 -20.47 0.62
C ARG A 554 27.12 -20.92 -0.54
N LYS A 555 28.41 -20.60 -0.49
CA LYS A 555 29.40 -21.07 -1.45
C LYS A 555 29.74 -22.54 -1.25
#